data_AF-A0A344UPJ7-F1
#
_entry.id   AF-A0A344UPJ7-F1
#
_cell.length_a   1.000
_cell.length_b   1.000
_cell.length_c   1.000
_cell.angle_alpha   90.00
_cell.angle_beta   90.00
_cell.angle_gamma   90.00
#
_symmetry.space_group_name_H-M   'P 1'
#
loop_
_entity.id
_entity.type
_entity.pdbx_description
1 polymer ?
#
loop_
_entity_poly.entity_id
_entity_poly.type
_entity_poly.pdbx_seq_one_letter_code
_entity_poly.pdbx_strand_id
1 'polypeptide(L)'
;MSDARYLFRSKMLDVDVALQLYKVPDNRRHIITDAIQDGLHYGLIGDIADEPMASLEDDFSAFGHTVRSSSVMHLRQRVRVIEGWYRVPEMRTQFYNGPAKGQKFDSANPEHLALLQTGWSVIDKFHMTMLMAAFTSAGLLWLGESPYQHNDFPFTPVWGNRRARDGMPYGLVRQLRDLQDDVNKKHSKAQYILASNKVVMDDGAVEDENVLAEEVARPDGIIKKRKGYELNLAVDRDLAPAHLELMRDSARMIQTTSGVTDELLGRKTNAVSGAAITARQEQGSLQTSTYFDWLRMARQKQGEKQLALIEQFYTYQKVVRITDDRGQANYITLNDPDLPESQIARSRADFIIDESAYSASYRQSMVETLGLVLQRLPPDLAAVLLPMMIEMMDIPNRDEIVKQLRTKLGIPDPDSDPTPEQVAAQRANQLQQQHAEEMMQLTQAEARARVEGLQMENALKRVQTAGQRIEAMGKAVTAAAVISNQPGVAPAADQMLAEAGFEESPAAVQAPDMLPPAAPQADPTQPQPGVNP
;
A
#
# COMPACT_ATOMS: atom_id res chain seq x y z
N MET A 1 -8.88 -1.05 12.36
CA MET A 1 -10.15 -0.92 13.12
C MET A 1 -11.38 -0.95 12.20
N SER A 2 -11.32 -1.61 11.03
CA SER A 2 -12.46 -1.64 10.10
C SER A 2 -13.69 -2.35 10.68
N ASP A 3 -13.49 -3.35 11.54
CA ASP A 3 -14.54 -4.13 12.21
C ASP A 3 -14.90 -3.59 13.62
N ALA A 4 -14.24 -2.52 14.09
CA ALA A 4 -14.53 -1.97 15.41
C ALA A 4 -15.86 -1.19 15.37
N ARG A 5 -16.75 -1.46 16.34
CA ARG A 5 -18.02 -0.74 16.49
C ARG A 5 -17.92 0.46 17.44
N TYR A 6 -17.08 0.35 18.47
CA TYR A 6 -16.90 1.35 19.50
C TYR A 6 -15.41 1.60 19.75
N LEU A 7 -15.05 2.84 20.03
CA LEU A 7 -13.74 3.24 20.51
C LEU A 7 -13.94 4.26 21.62
N PHE A 8 -13.55 3.91 22.83
CA PHE A 8 -13.62 4.78 23.98
C PHE A 8 -12.23 5.28 24.34
N ARG A 9 -12.13 6.58 24.61
CA ARG A 9 -10.95 7.22 25.18
C ARG A 9 -11.41 8.04 26.38
N SER A 10 -10.68 7.99 27.48
CA SER A 10 -10.93 8.90 28.59
C SER A 10 -9.80 9.91 28.75
N LYS A 11 -10.12 11.08 29.26
CA LYS A 11 -9.17 12.11 29.65
C LYS A 11 -9.67 12.82 30.90
N MET A 12 -8.78 13.04 31.86
CA MET A 12 -9.04 13.92 32.98
C MET A 12 -8.92 15.39 32.55
N LEU A 13 -9.98 16.16 32.78
CA LEU A 13 -10.03 17.60 32.55
C LEU A 13 -10.30 18.30 33.88
N ASP A 14 -9.84 19.54 33.99
CA ASP A 14 -10.30 20.38 35.09
C ASP A 14 -11.76 20.75 34.91
N VAL A 15 -12.44 21.01 36.02
CA VAL A 15 -13.87 21.33 36.02
C VAL A 15 -14.17 22.58 35.19
N ASP A 16 -13.37 23.64 35.33
CA ASP A 16 -13.53 24.89 34.57
C ASP A 16 -13.30 24.69 33.07
N VAL A 17 -12.25 23.93 32.70
CA VAL A 17 -11.96 23.56 31.31
C VAL A 17 -13.09 22.72 30.73
N ALA A 18 -13.59 21.73 31.45
CA ALA A 18 -14.67 20.86 30.98
C ALA A 18 -15.98 21.64 30.78
N LEU A 19 -16.33 22.53 31.70
CA LEU A 19 -17.50 23.41 31.60
C LEU A 19 -17.43 24.29 30.35
N GLN A 20 -16.26 24.89 30.09
CA GLN A 20 -16.07 25.79 28.96
C GLN A 20 -15.96 25.06 27.61
N LEU A 21 -15.25 23.92 27.59
CA LEU A 21 -15.00 23.14 26.36
C LEU A 21 -16.31 22.60 25.77
N TYR A 22 -17.16 22.01 26.62
CA TYR A 22 -18.45 21.47 26.18
C TYR A 22 -19.58 22.49 26.24
N LYS A 23 -19.29 23.75 26.61
CA LYS A 23 -20.25 24.85 26.75
C LYS A 23 -21.51 24.40 27.50
N VAL A 24 -21.32 23.69 28.61
CA VAL A 24 -22.42 23.06 29.36
C VAL A 24 -23.33 24.15 29.92
N PRO A 25 -24.64 24.15 29.59
CA PRO A 25 -25.56 25.13 30.13
C PRO A 25 -25.64 25.06 31.66
N ASP A 26 -25.96 26.19 32.30
CA ASP A 26 -25.93 26.30 33.78
C ASP A 26 -26.80 25.28 34.51
N ASN A 27 -27.94 24.89 33.92
CA ASN A 27 -28.84 23.88 34.44
C ASN A 27 -28.30 22.43 34.34
N ARG A 28 -27.22 22.19 33.58
CA ARG A 28 -26.62 20.87 33.36
C ARG A 28 -25.22 20.73 33.97
N ARG A 29 -24.75 21.74 34.72
CA ARG A 29 -23.44 21.68 35.39
C ARG A 29 -23.30 20.51 36.36
N HIS A 30 -24.42 20.00 36.91
CA HIS A 30 -24.46 18.81 37.76
C HIS A 30 -23.79 17.58 37.12
N ILE A 31 -23.85 17.43 35.78
CA ILE A 31 -23.21 16.34 35.05
C ILE A 31 -21.69 16.33 35.23
N ILE A 32 -21.09 17.51 35.43
CA ILE A 32 -19.66 17.64 35.69
C ILE A 32 -19.40 17.63 37.20
N THR A 33 -20.17 18.38 37.99
CA THR A 33 -19.92 18.50 39.44
C THR A 33 -20.10 17.18 40.19
N ASP A 34 -21.08 16.37 39.80
CA ASP A 34 -21.35 15.08 40.43
C ASP A 34 -20.35 14.00 39.99
N ALA A 35 -19.61 14.26 38.91
CA ALA A 35 -18.56 13.37 38.38
C ALA A 35 -17.13 13.82 38.78
N ILE A 36 -17.00 14.80 39.69
CA ILE A 36 -15.70 15.26 40.18
C ILE A 36 -15.02 14.12 40.95
N GLN A 37 -13.74 13.90 40.63
CA GLN A 37 -12.87 12.98 41.34
C GLN A 37 -11.91 13.77 42.24
N ASP A 38 -12.27 13.88 43.52
CA ASP A 38 -11.42 14.50 44.54
C ASP A 38 -10.41 13.47 45.08
N GLY A 39 -9.38 13.17 44.30
CA GLY A 39 -8.12 12.54 44.72
C GLY A 39 -8.16 11.14 45.37
N LEU A 40 -9.33 10.56 45.64
CA LEU A 40 -9.49 9.30 46.38
C LEU A 40 -10.72 8.53 45.88
N HIS A 41 -10.75 8.19 44.60
CA HIS A 41 -11.74 7.23 44.11
C HIS A 41 -11.10 6.08 43.35
N TYR A 42 -10.86 5.00 44.11
CA TYR A 42 -10.73 3.65 43.58
C TYR A 42 -12.13 3.20 43.16
N GLY A 43 -12.44 3.31 41.87
CA GLY A 43 -13.74 2.96 41.32
C GLY A 43 -13.61 2.09 40.08
N LEU A 44 -14.67 1.35 39.75
CA LEU A 44 -14.75 0.37 38.65
C LEU A 44 -14.21 0.84 37.27
N ILE A 45 -14.13 2.14 37.02
CA ILE A 45 -13.59 2.68 35.76
C ILE A 45 -12.05 2.66 35.75
N GLY A 46 -11.39 2.73 36.90
CA GLY A 46 -9.94 2.57 37.03
C GLY A 46 -9.49 1.16 36.64
N ASP A 47 -10.24 0.13 37.04
CA ASP A 47 -9.93 -1.28 36.73
C ASP A 47 -10.15 -1.66 35.25
N ILE A 48 -10.89 -0.83 34.50
CA ILE A 48 -11.15 -1.03 33.06
C ILE A 48 -10.19 -0.19 32.20
N ALA A 49 -9.47 0.77 32.80
CA ALA A 49 -8.51 1.58 32.09
C ALA A 49 -7.22 0.80 31.84
N ASP A 50 -6.80 0.71 30.57
CA ASP A 50 -5.49 0.16 30.23
C ASP A 50 -4.39 1.03 30.86
N GLU A 51 -3.27 0.40 31.28
CA GLU A 51 -2.11 1.03 31.91
C GLU A 51 -1.68 2.37 31.27
N PRO A 52 -1.57 2.56 29.93
CA PRO A 52 -1.25 3.86 29.34
C PRO A 52 -2.34 4.94 29.48
N MET A 53 -3.59 4.56 29.70
CA MET A 53 -4.70 5.49 29.95
C MET A 53 -4.71 5.93 31.43
N ALA A 54 -4.31 5.05 32.34
CA ALA A 54 -4.27 5.29 33.78
C ALA A 54 -2.89 5.76 34.30
N SER A 55 -1.79 5.49 33.61
CA SER A 55 -0.43 5.64 34.17
C SER A 55 -0.07 7.04 34.61
N LEU A 56 -0.46 8.07 33.85
CA LEU A 56 -0.27 9.47 34.25
C LEU A 56 -1.04 9.83 35.53
N GLU A 57 -2.13 9.12 35.80
CA GLU A 57 -3.00 9.31 36.96
C GLU A 57 -2.55 8.46 38.14
N ASP A 58 -2.12 7.22 37.89
CA ASP A 58 -1.45 6.34 38.84
C ASP A 58 -0.15 6.95 39.31
N ASP A 59 0.66 7.56 38.44
CA ASP A 59 1.88 8.27 38.83
C ASP A 59 1.56 9.52 39.67
N PHE A 60 0.54 10.29 39.28
CA PHE A 60 0.14 11.49 40.01
C PHE A 60 -0.42 11.17 41.40
N SER A 61 -1.17 10.07 41.53
CA SER A 61 -1.68 9.57 42.81
C SER A 61 -0.60 8.86 43.63
N ALA A 62 0.18 7.95 43.03
CA ALA A 62 1.21 7.16 43.72
C ALA A 62 2.35 8.03 44.26
N PHE A 63 2.81 9.05 43.52
CA PHE A 63 3.87 9.95 44.00
C PHE A 63 3.35 11.12 44.85
N GLY A 64 2.07 11.47 44.74
CA GLY A 64 1.42 12.48 45.58
C GLY A 64 1.19 12.06 47.04
N HIS A 65 1.33 10.76 47.34
CA HIS A 65 0.97 10.16 48.62
C HIS A 65 2.15 9.49 49.35
N THR A 66 3.33 10.10 49.33
CA THR A 66 4.21 9.89 50.49
C THR A 66 3.61 10.63 51.68
N VAL A 67 3.43 9.92 52.80
CA VAL A 67 2.80 10.37 54.07
C VAL A 67 3.36 11.72 54.61
N ARG A 68 4.44 12.25 54.02
CA ARG A 68 5.07 13.53 54.36
C ARG A 68 4.49 14.76 53.66
N SER A 69 3.62 14.62 52.64
CA SER A 69 3.12 15.76 51.84
C SER A 69 1.69 16.19 52.21
N SER A 70 1.25 16.01 53.46
CA SER A 70 -0.15 16.18 53.87
C SER A 70 -0.57 17.61 54.25
N SER A 71 0.22 18.64 53.97
CA SER A 71 0.01 19.97 54.59
C SER A 71 -0.56 21.07 53.68
N VAL A 72 -0.77 20.83 52.38
CA VAL A 72 -1.39 21.83 51.48
C VAL A 72 -2.25 21.13 50.42
N MET A 73 -3.50 20.81 50.74
CA MET A 73 -4.38 20.10 49.80
C MET A 73 -5.54 20.99 49.33
N HIS A 74 -5.24 22.01 48.52
CA HIS A 74 -6.20 22.39 47.47
C HIS A 74 -6.03 21.36 46.35
N LEU A 75 -6.68 20.21 46.49
CA LEU A 75 -6.72 19.22 45.42
C LEU A 75 -7.46 19.85 44.24
N ARG A 76 -6.81 19.86 43.07
CA ARG A 76 -7.39 20.39 41.84
C ARG A 76 -8.58 19.51 41.46
N GLN A 77 -9.79 20.07 41.50
CA GLN A 77 -11.00 19.35 41.12
C GLN A 77 -10.95 19.03 39.63
N ARG A 78 -11.04 17.74 39.31
CA ARG A 78 -10.99 17.21 37.95
C ARG A 78 -12.13 16.24 37.71
N VAL A 79 -12.54 16.15 36.45
CA VAL A 79 -13.58 15.25 35.98
C VAL A 79 -13.01 14.36 34.87
N ARG A 80 -13.34 13.07 34.92
CA ARG A 80 -13.04 12.15 33.81
C ARG A 80 -14.09 12.31 32.73
N VAL A 81 -13.67 12.77 31.56
CA VAL A 81 -14.53 12.81 30.38
C VAL A 81 -14.17 11.65 29.47
N ILE A 82 -15.18 10.89 29.07
CA ILE A 82 -15.08 9.74 28.17
C ILE A 82 -15.61 10.16 26.81
N GLU A 83 -14.74 10.10 25.80
CA GLU A 83 -15.06 10.24 24.39
C GLU A 83 -15.33 8.86 23.81
N GLY A 84 -16.58 8.59 23.47
CA GLY A 84 -17.02 7.40 22.75
C GLY A 84 -17.26 7.70 21.28
N TRP A 85 -16.45 7.08 20.42
CA TRP A 85 -16.64 7.06 18.98
C TRP A 85 -17.33 5.76 18.60
N TYR A 86 -18.41 5.82 17.84
CA TYR A 86 -19.14 4.61 17.48
C TYR A 86 -19.87 4.74 16.15
N ARG A 87 -20.09 3.59 15.51
CA ARG A 87 -20.75 3.53 14.21
C ARG A 87 -22.21 3.10 14.34
N VAL A 88 -23.11 3.86 13.72
CA VAL A 88 -24.55 3.56 13.65
C VAL A 88 -24.95 3.25 12.22
N PRO A 89 -25.73 2.17 11.99
CA PRO A 89 -26.29 1.88 10.68
C PRO A 89 -27.34 2.92 10.30
N GLU A 90 -27.16 3.57 9.16
CA GLU A 90 -28.06 4.60 8.63
C GLU A 90 -28.23 4.41 7.12
N MET A 91 -29.46 4.59 6.62
CA MET A 91 -29.69 4.75 5.18
C MET A 91 -29.43 6.22 4.84
N ARG A 92 -28.35 6.49 4.11
CA ARG A 92 -27.98 7.87 3.74
C ARG A 92 -27.87 8.04 2.23
N THR A 93 -28.28 9.20 1.77
CA THR A 93 -28.11 9.66 0.40
C THR A 93 -26.65 10.06 0.20
N GLN A 94 -25.95 9.39 -0.72
CA GLN A 94 -24.51 9.62 -0.97
C GLN A 94 -24.17 9.58 -2.46
N PHE A 95 -23.11 10.28 -2.86
CA PHE A 95 -22.68 10.29 -4.26
C PHE A 95 -22.26 8.88 -4.72
N TYR A 96 -22.82 8.43 -5.84
CA TYR A 96 -22.53 7.11 -6.42
C TYR A 96 -21.24 7.11 -7.24
N ASN A 97 -21.01 8.20 -7.97
CA ASN A 97 -19.90 8.38 -8.90
C ASN A 97 -19.32 9.80 -8.80
N GLY A 98 -18.16 10.00 -9.44
CA GLY A 98 -17.48 11.29 -9.49
C GLY A 98 -16.48 11.52 -8.35
N PRO A 99 -15.91 12.74 -8.27
CA PRO A 99 -14.89 13.07 -7.29
C PRO A 99 -15.41 12.93 -5.85
N ALA A 100 -16.72 13.12 -5.62
CA ALA A 100 -17.34 13.01 -4.29
C ALA A 100 -17.84 11.60 -3.89
N LYS A 101 -17.48 10.55 -4.64
CA LYS A 101 -17.97 9.18 -4.42
C LYS A 101 -17.91 8.76 -2.95
N GLY A 102 -19.05 8.30 -2.42
CA GLY A 102 -19.19 7.80 -1.05
C GLY A 102 -19.45 8.86 0.03
N GLN A 103 -19.31 10.16 -0.28
CA GLN A 103 -19.62 11.25 0.66
C GLN A 103 -21.14 11.40 0.83
N LYS A 104 -21.57 11.72 2.07
CA LYS A 104 -22.96 12.05 2.38
C LYS A 104 -23.36 13.31 1.60
N PHE A 105 -24.44 13.21 0.84
CA PHE A 105 -25.00 14.37 0.14
C PHE A 105 -25.62 15.32 1.17
N ASP A 106 -25.39 16.60 0.95
CA ASP A 106 -25.91 17.69 1.77
C ASP A 106 -26.45 18.76 0.83
N SER A 107 -27.76 19.01 0.90
CA SER A 107 -28.46 20.00 0.08
C SER A 107 -28.09 21.43 0.42
N ALA A 108 -27.52 21.69 1.61
CA ALA A 108 -27.09 23.03 2.02
C ALA A 108 -25.70 23.41 1.47
N ASN A 109 -24.90 22.43 1.02
CA ASN A 109 -23.55 22.68 0.52
C ASN A 109 -23.57 23.09 -0.98
N PRO A 110 -23.10 24.30 -1.35
CA PRO A 110 -23.04 24.75 -2.74
C PRO A 110 -22.22 23.84 -3.66
N GLU A 111 -21.16 23.21 -3.14
CA GLU A 111 -20.31 22.31 -3.92
C GLU A 111 -21.04 21.01 -4.29
N HIS A 112 -21.85 20.47 -3.38
CA HIS A 112 -22.66 19.29 -3.64
C HIS A 112 -23.72 19.57 -4.70
N LEU A 113 -24.31 20.77 -4.69
CA LEU A 113 -25.25 21.21 -5.73
C LEU A 113 -24.56 21.39 -7.09
N ALA A 114 -23.34 21.95 -7.11
CA ALA A 114 -22.55 22.06 -8.34
C ALA A 114 -22.18 20.68 -8.92
N LEU A 115 -21.86 19.71 -8.05
CA LEU A 115 -21.62 18.32 -8.46
C LEU A 115 -22.87 17.65 -9.04
N LEU A 116 -24.05 17.94 -8.50
CA LEU A 116 -25.30 17.48 -9.12
C LEU A 116 -25.53 18.10 -10.50
N GLN A 117 -25.28 19.40 -10.65
CA GLN A 117 -25.46 20.12 -11.92
C GLN A 117 -24.48 19.65 -13.01
N THR A 118 -23.29 19.18 -12.62
CA THR A 118 -22.31 18.59 -13.55
C THR A 118 -22.66 17.17 -13.99
N GLY A 119 -23.76 16.59 -13.49
CA GLY A 119 -24.30 15.30 -13.93
C GLY A 119 -23.93 14.11 -13.03
N TRP A 120 -23.35 14.35 -11.84
CA TRP A 120 -23.07 13.28 -10.88
C TRP A 120 -24.35 12.83 -10.18
N SER A 121 -24.47 11.53 -9.96
CA SER A 121 -25.68 10.91 -9.42
C SER A 121 -25.54 10.59 -7.93
N VAL A 122 -26.66 10.65 -7.22
CA VAL A 122 -26.74 10.36 -5.78
C VAL A 122 -27.67 9.16 -5.60
N ILE A 123 -27.31 8.27 -4.68
CA ILE A 123 -28.07 7.07 -4.37
C ILE A 123 -28.22 6.92 -2.86
N ASP A 124 -29.37 6.39 -2.44
CA ASP A 124 -29.57 5.98 -1.05
C ASP A 124 -28.89 4.63 -0.82
N LYS A 125 -27.91 4.60 0.08
CA LYS A 125 -27.15 3.39 0.40
C LYS A 125 -27.05 3.21 1.90
N PHE A 126 -27.13 1.95 2.33
CA PHE A 126 -26.76 1.57 3.68
C PHE A 126 -25.31 1.97 3.98
N HIS A 127 -25.12 2.75 5.04
CA HIS A 127 -23.81 3.22 5.46
C HIS A 127 -23.68 3.19 6.98
N MET A 128 -22.46 2.95 7.48
CA MET A 128 -22.16 3.02 8.90
C MET A 128 -21.64 4.44 9.22
N THR A 129 -22.51 5.31 9.74
CA THR A 129 -22.16 6.70 10.09
C THR A 129 -21.46 6.74 11.45
N MET A 130 -20.34 7.45 11.54
CA MET A 130 -19.58 7.66 12.76
C MET A 130 -20.21 8.78 13.58
N LEU A 131 -20.52 8.49 14.85
CA LEU A 131 -20.96 9.44 15.85
C LEU A 131 -19.88 9.58 16.93
N MET A 132 -19.83 10.75 17.54
CA MET A 132 -19.05 11.00 18.74
C MET A 132 -20.00 11.35 19.89
N ALA A 133 -19.78 10.74 21.05
CA ALA A 133 -20.41 11.10 22.30
C ALA A 133 -19.34 11.44 23.33
N ALA A 134 -19.48 12.56 24.03
CA ALA A 134 -18.69 12.88 25.20
C ALA A 134 -19.59 12.78 26.43
N PHE A 135 -19.17 12.02 27.44
CA PHE A 135 -19.95 11.81 28.66
C PHE A 135 -19.04 11.65 29.88
N THR A 136 -19.61 11.88 31.06
CA THR A 136 -19.00 11.61 32.37
C THR A 136 -19.67 10.38 32.99
N SER A 137 -19.23 9.98 34.18
CA SER A 137 -19.94 8.96 34.97
C SER A 137 -21.38 9.37 35.34
N ALA A 138 -21.66 10.67 35.42
CA ALA A 138 -22.96 11.20 35.82
C ALA A 138 -23.92 11.43 34.63
N GLY A 139 -23.40 11.61 33.40
CA GLY A 139 -24.27 11.78 32.24
C GLY A 139 -23.60 12.24 30.95
N LEU A 140 -24.41 12.41 29.90
CA LEU A 140 -23.99 12.80 28.55
C LEU A 140 -23.72 14.30 28.45
N LEU A 141 -22.52 14.69 28.03
CA LEU A 141 -22.15 16.10 27.78
C LEU A 141 -22.53 16.53 26.36
N TRP A 142 -22.13 15.74 25.37
CA TRP A 142 -22.32 16.05 23.96
C TRP A 142 -22.55 14.79 23.15
N LEU A 143 -23.38 14.88 22.11
CA LEU A 143 -23.62 13.82 21.15
C LEU A 143 -23.87 14.45 19.78
N GLY A 144 -23.20 13.94 18.75
CA GLY A 144 -23.37 14.39 17.38
C GLY A 144 -22.63 13.54 16.36
N GLU A 145 -22.85 13.84 15.08
CA GLU A 145 -22.10 13.23 13.98
C GLU A 145 -20.61 13.58 14.08
N SER A 146 -19.76 12.68 13.60
CA SER A 146 -18.31 12.93 13.52
C SER A 146 -18.05 14.23 12.73
N PRO A 147 -17.22 15.15 13.25
CA PRO A 147 -16.86 16.36 12.53
C PRO A 147 -15.97 16.09 11.32
N TYR A 148 -15.43 14.88 11.18
CA TYR A 148 -14.47 14.52 10.14
C TYR A 148 -15.13 13.86 8.92
N GLN A 149 -14.80 14.33 7.72
CA GLN A 149 -15.36 13.81 6.45
C GLN A 149 -14.97 12.36 6.15
N HIS A 150 -13.83 11.88 6.66
CA HIS A 150 -13.35 10.51 6.41
C HIS A 150 -14.22 9.41 7.05
N ASN A 151 -15.20 9.77 7.91
CA ASN A 151 -16.17 8.86 8.54
C ASN A 151 -15.53 7.59 9.16
N ASP A 152 -14.35 7.76 9.75
CA ASP A 152 -13.61 6.70 10.43
C ASP A 152 -13.16 7.17 11.81
N PHE A 153 -12.61 6.29 12.63
CA PHE A 153 -12.10 6.65 13.94
C PHE A 153 -10.96 7.66 13.79
N PRO A 154 -10.93 8.76 14.56
CA PRO A 154 -9.86 9.77 14.43
C PRO A 154 -8.50 9.24 14.88
N PHE A 155 -8.49 8.21 15.74
CA PHE A 155 -7.28 7.61 16.24
C PHE A 155 -6.86 6.43 15.37
N THR A 156 -5.57 6.35 15.07
CA THR A 156 -4.98 5.20 14.38
C THR A 156 -4.11 4.45 15.39
N PRO A 157 -4.52 3.24 15.80
CA PRO A 157 -3.72 2.45 16.72
C PRO A 157 -2.52 1.88 15.97
N VAL A 158 -1.39 1.76 16.66
CA VAL A 158 -0.25 0.96 16.20
C VAL A 158 -0.29 -0.33 16.99
N TRP A 159 -0.43 -1.45 16.29
CA TRP A 159 -0.42 -2.77 16.89
C TRP A 159 0.82 -3.53 16.43
N GLY A 160 1.35 -4.36 17.33
CA GLY A 160 2.25 -5.44 16.95
C GLY A 160 1.44 -6.67 16.58
N ASN A 161 1.66 -7.77 17.29
CA ASN A 161 0.91 -9.00 17.07
C ASN A 161 -0.45 -8.97 17.76
N ARG A 162 -1.40 -9.75 17.24
CA ARG A 162 -2.73 -9.94 17.82
C ARG A 162 -3.02 -11.42 18.02
N ARG A 163 -3.57 -11.76 19.17
CA ARG A 163 -3.93 -13.14 19.48
C ARG A 163 -5.17 -13.54 18.66
N ALA A 164 -5.13 -14.71 18.00
CA ALA A 164 -6.22 -15.15 17.14
C ALA A 164 -7.55 -15.40 17.89
N ARG A 165 -7.48 -15.83 19.15
CA ARG A 165 -8.66 -16.21 19.95
C ARG A 165 -9.58 -15.04 20.32
N ASP A 166 -9.00 -13.91 20.72
CA ASP A 166 -9.72 -12.77 21.29
C ASP A 166 -9.27 -11.41 20.73
N GLY A 167 -8.34 -11.42 19.78
CA GLY A 167 -7.88 -10.21 19.10
C GLY A 167 -7.05 -9.26 19.97
N MET A 168 -6.68 -9.63 21.19
CA MET A 168 -5.88 -8.78 22.08
C MET A 168 -4.48 -8.54 21.51
N PRO A 169 -4.00 -7.28 21.49
CA PRO A 169 -2.66 -6.98 21.03
C PRO A 169 -1.60 -7.44 22.04
N TYR A 170 -0.45 -7.87 21.55
CA TYR A 170 0.73 -8.16 22.37
C TYR A 170 2.01 -7.79 21.61
N GLY A 171 3.02 -7.36 22.38
CA GLY A 171 4.35 -7.06 21.85
C GLY A 171 5.28 -8.27 21.89
N LEU A 172 6.45 -8.13 21.26
CA LEU A 172 7.53 -9.13 21.25
C LEU A 172 7.91 -9.60 22.67
N VAL A 173 8.01 -8.63 23.59
CA VAL A 173 8.45 -8.86 24.97
C VAL A 173 7.50 -9.79 25.75
N ARG A 174 6.22 -9.91 25.35
CA ARG A 174 5.26 -10.75 26.07
C ARG A 174 5.67 -12.22 26.11
N GLN A 175 6.28 -12.72 25.04
CA GLN A 175 6.79 -14.11 24.96
C GLN A 175 8.11 -14.27 25.71
N LEU A 176 8.90 -13.20 25.83
CA LEU A 176 10.18 -13.21 26.53
C LEU A 176 10.02 -13.12 28.06
N ARG A 177 8.87 -12.64 28.55
CA ARG A 177 8.62 -12.45 29.99
C ARG A 177 8.80 -13.74 30.78
N ASP A 178 8.24 -14.84 30.30
CA ASP A 178 8.27 -16.11 31.04
C ASP A 178 9.71 -16.70 31.07
N LEU A 179 10.49 -16.49 30.01
CA LEU A 179 11.91 -16.85 29.97
C LEU A 179 12.75 -15.96 30.90
N GLN A 180 12.44 -14.67 30.95
CA GLN A 180 13.12 -13.73 31.85
C GLN A 180 12.82 -14.04 33.32
N ASP A 181 11.57 -14.40 33.64
CA ASP A 181 11.18 -14.83 34.99
C ASP A 181 11.92 -16.11 35.40
N ASP A 182 12.11 -17.04 34.47
CA ASP A 182 12.89 -18.26 34.70
C ASP A 182 14.38 -17.97 34.95
N VAL A 183 14.99 -17.07 34.14
CA VAL A 183 16.35 -16.56 34.39
C VAL A 183 16.46 -15.93 35.78
N ASN A 184 15.51 -15.07 36.14
CA ASN A 184 15.50 -14.39 37.44
C ASN A 184 15.39 -15.40 38.59
N LYS A 185 14.48 -16.38 38.48
CA LYS A 185 14.32 -17.45 39.50
C LYS A 185 15.57 -18.30 39.64
N LYS A 186 16.20 -18.70 38.53
CA LYS A 186 17.45 -19.47 38.55
C LYS A 186 18.60 -18.67 39.16
N HIS A 187 18.69 -17.38 38.84
CA HIS A 187 19.70 -16.48 39.41
C HIS A 187 19.52 -16.35 40.93
N SER A 188 18.29 -16.07 41.40
CA SER A 188 17.99 -16.00 42.84
C SER A 188 18.26 -17.34 43.54
N LYS A 189 17.96 -18.48 42.90
CA LYS A 189 18.24 -19.80 43.47
C LYS A 189 19.73 -20.11 43.52
N ALA A 190 20.50 -19.75 42.50
CA ALA A 190 21.95 -19.90 42.46
C ALA A 190 22.61 -19.05 43.57
N GLN A 191 22.18 -17.79 43.72
CA GLN A 191 22.61 -16.93 44.81
C GLN A 191 22.27 -17.53 46.18
N TYR A 192 21.06 -18.08 46.34
CA TYR A 192 20.67 -18.75 47.57
C TYR A 192 21.54 -19.97 47.88
N ILE A 193 21.83 -20.83 46.90
CA ILE A 193 22.69 -22.02 47.07
C ILE A 193 24.12 -21.61 47.47
N LEU A 194 24.66 -20.58 46.84
CA LEU A 194 25.99 -20.04 47.15
C LEU A 194 26.06 -19.42 48.56
N ALA A 195 24.95 -18.84 49.04
CA ALA A 195 24.85 -18.24 50.36
C ALA A 195 24.46 -19.24 51.46
N SER A 196 23.81 -20.36 51.11
CA SER A 196 23.35 -21.36 52.06
C SER A 196 24.47 -22.34 52.41
N ASN A 197 24.68 -22.56 53.70
CA ASN A 197 25.53 -23.62 54.21
C ASN A 197 24.64 -24.68 54.86
N LYS A 198 24.90 -25.97 54.61
CA LYS A 198 24.24 -27.07 55.35
C LYS A 198 25.26 -27.75 56.24
N VAL A 199 24.77 -28.20 57.39
CA VAL A 199 25.56 -28.96 58.35
C VAL A 199 24.92 -30.33 58.53
N VAL A 200 25.72 -31.36 58.38
CA VAL A 200 25.36 -32.74 58.73
C VAL A 200 26.21 -33.10 59.94
N MET A 201 25.57 -33.41 61.06
CA MET A 201 26.26 -33.73 62.30
C MET A 201 25.57 -34.89 63.01
N ASP A 202 26.35 -35.65 63.78
CA ASP A 202 25.81 -36.64 64.70
C ASP A 202 25.12 -35.98 65.91
N ASP A 203 24.10 -36.64 66.46
CA ASP A 203 23.38 -36.16 67.65
C ASP A 203 24.35 -35.99 68.84
N GLY A 204 24.46 -34.75 69.35
CA GLY A 204 25.38 -34.37 70.42
C GLY A 204 26.79 -33.93 70.00
N ALA A 205 27.07 -33.70 68.70
CA ALA A 205 28.38 -33.29 68.19
C ALA A 205 28.85 -31.88 68.65
N VAL A 206 27.91 -30.99 69.01
CA VAL A 206 28.16 -29.62 69.51
C VAL A 206 27.46 -29.37 70.86
N GLU A 207 27.90 -28.33 71.57
CA GLU A 207 27.29 -27.93 72.86
C GLU A 207 25.94 -27.22 72.67
N ASP A 208 25.81 -26.37 71.64
CA ASP A 208 24.59 -25.66 71.28
C ASP A 208 24.50 -25.54 69.75
N GLU A 209 23.36 -25.97 69.20
CA GLU A 209 23.09 -25.93 67.76
C GLU A 209 22.90 -24.50 67.23
N ASN A 210 22.39 -23.59 68.06
CA ASN A 210 22.15 -22.21 67.65
C ASN A 210 23.47 -21.45 67.45
N VAL A 211 24.43 -21.68 68.36
CA VAL A 211 25.79 -21.12 68.26
C VAL A 211 26.51 -21.68 67.04
N LEU A 212 26.32 -22.97 66.75
CA LEU A 212 26.85 -23.59 65.52
C LEU A 212 26.26 -22.94 64.27
N ALA A 213 24.94 -22.68 64.23
CA ALA A 213 24.29 -22.06 63.09
C ALA A 213 24.79 -20.62 62.83
N GLU A 214 24.97 -19.83 63.88
CA GLU A 214 25.54 -18.47 63.78
C GLU A 214 26.99 -18.49 63.29
N GLU A 215 27.83 -19.38 63.82
CA GLU A 215 29.23 -19.50 63.42
C GLU A 215 29.38 -20.02 61.98
N VAL A 216 28.52 -20.95 61.56
CA VAL A 216 28.51 -21.47 60.17
C VAL A 216 28.04 -20.42 59.16
N ALA A 217 27.25 -19.43 59.58
CA ALA A 217 26.85 -18.31 58.72
C ALA A 217 27.97 -17.27 58.53
N ARG A 218 28.99 -17.26 59.39
CA ARG A 218 30.10 -16.30 59.33
C ARG A 218 31.19 -16.81 58.38
N PRO A 219 31.72 -15.96 57.48
CA PRO A 219 32.84 -16.34 56.61
C PRO A 219 34.10 -16.79 57.35
N ASP A 220 34.37 -16.22 58.54
CA ASP A 220 35.52 -16.51 59.40
C ASP A 220 35.14 -17.30 60.67
N GLY A 221 34.06 -18.08 60.65
CA GLY A 221 33.54 -18.78 61.84
C GLY A 221 34.45 -19.91 62.35
N ILE A 222 34.49 -20.10 63.68
CA ILE A 222 35.29 -21.17 64.32
C ILE A 222 34.36 -22.22 64.93
N ILE A 223 34.40 -23.44 64.40
CA ILE A 223 33.53 -24.54 64.84
C ILE A 223 34.29 -25.46 65.81
N LYS A 224 33.78 -25.60 67.04
CA LYS A 224 34.29 -26.57 68.03
C LYS A 224 33.43 -27.83 68.00
N LYS A 225 34.06 -28.99 67.74
CA LYS A 225 33.39 -30.30 67.75
C LYS A 225 33.86 -31.18 68.91
N ARG A 226 32.98 -32.03 69.43
CA ARG A 226 33.34 -33.04 70.45
C ARG A 226 34.16 -34.18 69.85
N LYS A 227 35.08 -34.73 70.64
CA LYS A 227 35.98 -35.82 70.20
C LYS A 227 35.18 -37.11 70.00
N GLY A 228 35.24 -37.68 68.80
CA GLY A 228 34.57 -38.94 68.45
C GLY A 228 33.24 -38.81 67.70
N TYR A 229 32.74 -37.58 67.50
CA TYR A 229 31.53 -37.29 66.72
C TYR A 229 31.90 -36.72 65.34
N GLU A 230 31.12 -37.06 64.32
CA GLU A 230 31.27 -36.49 62.98
C GLU A 230 30.46 -35.19 62.83
N LEU A 231 31.11 -34.20 62.22
CA LEU A 231 30.49 -32.94 61.80
C LEU A 231 31.06 -32.62 60.42
N ASN A 232 30.17 -32.56 59.43
CA ASN A 232 30.51 -32.30 58.04
C ASN A 232 29.69 -31.10 57.55
N LEU A 233 30.36 -30.12 56.95
CA LEU A 233 29.68 -29.07 56.21
C LEU A 233 29.39 -29.61 54.82
N ALA A 234 28.18 -30.14 54.65
CA ALA A 234 27.68 -30.55 53.34
C ALA A 234 27.36 -29.30 52.53
N VAL A 235 28.34 -28.85 51.75
CA VAL A 235 28.18 -27.66 50.93
C VAL A 235 27.77 -28.10 49.53
N ASP A 236 26.48 -27.99 49.20
CA ASP A 236 25.93 -28.30 47.86
C ASP A 236 26.35 -27.28 46.78
N ARG A 237 27.58 -26.73 46.87
CA ARG A 237 28.13 -25.76 45.92
C ARG A 237 28.29 -26.34 44.51
N ASP A 238 28.35 -27.66 44.38
CA ASP A 238 28.44 -28.36 43.09
C ASP A 238 27.18 -28.17 42.22
N LEU A 239 26.05 -27.76 42.80
CA LEU A 239 24.83 -27.44 42.03
C LEU A 239 24.86 -26.04 41.42
N ALA A 240 25.70 -25.12 41.92
CA ALA A 240 25.75 -23.74 41.42
C ALA A 240 26.23 -23.65 39.95
N PRO A 241 27.28 -24.38 39.49
CA PRO A 241 27.66 -24.42 38.09
C PRO A 241 26.52 -24.86 37.15
N ALA A 242 25.75 -25.88 37.54
CA ALA A 242 24.61 -26.36 36.74
C ALA A 242 23.52 -25.30 36.59
N HIS A 243 23.21 -24.55 37.65
CA HIS A 243 22.27 -23.43 37.57
C HIS A 243 22.78 -22.28 36.68
N LEU A 244 24.08 -21.98 36.72
CA LEU A 244 24.69 -20.98 35.84
C LEU A 244 24.69 -21.40 34.37
N GLU A 245 24.89 -22.69 34.08
CA GLU A 245 24.78 -23.24 32.72
C GLU A 245 23.35 -23.14 32.20
N LEU A 246 22.36 -23.58 32.98
CA LEU A 246 20.94 -23.44 32.63
C LEU A 246 20.52 -21.97 32.43
N MET A 247 21.12 -21.05 33.20
CA MET A 247 20.89 -19.61 33.03
C MET A 247 21.46 -19.11 31.70
N ARG A 248 22.66 -19.54 31.31
CA ARG A 248 23.26 -19.23 30.00
C ARG A 248 22.41 -19.78 28.85
N ASP A 249 21.86 -20.98 29.00
CA ASP A 249 20.96 -21.57 28.01
C ASP A 249 19.67 -20.77 27.87
N SER A 250 19.09 -20.36 28.99
CA SER A 250 17.88 -19.54 29.01
C SER A 250 18.13 -18.16 28.37
N ALA A 251 19.29 -17.56 28.64
CA ALA A 251 19.71 -16.31 28.00
C ALA A 251 19.88 -16.45 26.47
N ARG A 252 20.45 -17.58 26.01
CA ARG A 252 20.51 -17.89 24.56
C ARG A 252 19.11 -18.07 23.97
N MET A 253 18.21 -18.73 24.71
CA MET A 253 16.83 -18.94 24.26
C MET A 253 16.04 -17.63 24.16
N ILE A 254 16.32 -16.64 25.02
CA ILE A 254 15.77 -15.28 24.89
C ILE A 254 16.22 -14.63 23.57
N GLN A 255 17.51 -14.76 23.22
CA GLN A 255 18.03 -14.19 21.96
C GLN A 255 17.41 -14.85 20.73
N THR A 256 17.35 -16.18 20.70
CA THR A 256 16.75 -16.91 19.57
C THR A 256 15.25 -16.65 19.43
N THR A 257 14.53 -16.56 20.55
CA THR A 257 13.07 -16.29 20.54
C THR A 257 12.76 -14.84 20.17
N SER A 258 13.60 -13.89 20.58
CA SER A 258 13.44 -12.47 20.29
C SER A 258 13.62 -12.16 18.79
N GLY A 259 14.33 -13.02 18.05
CA GLY A 259 14.73 -12.74 16.67
C GLY A 259 15.83 -11.68 16.54
N VAL A 260 16.33 -11.17 17.67
CA VAL A 260 17.44 -10.22 17.74
C VAL A 260 18.72 -11.03 17.87
N THR A 261 19.34 -11.34 16.73
CA THR A 261 20.60 -12.08 16.68
C THR A 261 21.80 -11.17 16.99
N ASP A 262 22.93 -11.76 17.33
CA ASP A 262 24.18 -11.02 17.57
C ASP A 262 24.62 -10.23 16.32
N GLU A 263 24.31 -10.70 15.11
CA GLU A 263 24.55 -9.96 13.86
C GLU A 263 23.73 -8.68 13.73
N LEU A 264 22.48 -8.66 14.23
CA LEU A 264 21.64 -7.46 14.30
C LEU A 264 22.14 -6.48 15.36
N LEU A 265 22.77 -6.98 16.43
CA LEU A 265 23.39 -6.18 17.48
C LEU A 265 24.78 -5.64 17.10
N GLY A 266 25.25 -5.93 15.88
CA GLY A 266 26.58 -5.51 15.42
C GLY A 266 27.73 -6.20 16.16
N ARG A 267 27.47 -7.32 16.84
CA ARG A 267 28.51 -8.11 17.52
C ARG A 267 29.26 -8.94 16.49
N LYS A 268 30.57 -9.09 16.71
CA LYS A 268 31.42 -9.91 15.83
C LYS A 268 31.01 -11.37 15.97
N THR A 269 30.46 -11.95 14.91
CA THR A 269 30.19 -13.39 14.82
C THR A 269 31.21 -14.07 13.92
N ASN A 270 31.18 -15.41 13.86
CA ASN A 270 32.10 -16.19 13.02
C ASN A 270 31.84 -16.06 11.50
N ALA A 271 30.95 -15.16 11.06
CA ALA A 271 30.73 -14.90 9.64
C ALA A 271 31.89 -14.05 9.08
N VAL A 272 32.70 -14.64 8.20
CA VAL A 272 33.91 -14.02 7.64
C VAL A 272 33.63 -13.22 6.36
N SER A 273 32.60 -13.58 5.60
CA SER A 273 32.24 -12.88 4.35
C SER A 273 31.12 -11.86 4.58
N GLY A 274 31.29 -10.67 4.00
CA GLY A 274 30.28 -9.59 4.05
C GLY A 274 28.91 -10.05 3.55
N ALA A 275 28.87 -10.84 2.47
CA ALA A 275 27.62 -11.41 1.95
C ALA A 275 26.93 -12.36 2.94
N ALA A 276 27.69 -13.17 3.71
CA ALA A 276 27.11 -14.04 4.74
C ALA A 276 26.62 -13.25 5.95
N ILE A 277 27.26 -12.13 6.30
CA ILE A 277 26.79 -11.21 7.34
C ILE A 277 25.45 -10.59 6.91
N THR A 278 25.37 -10.06 5.68
CA THR A 278 24.15 -9.48 5.12
C THR A 278 23.01 -10.51 5.09
N ALA A 279 23.24 -11.70 4.56
CA ALA A 279 22.23 -12.75 4.49
C ALA A 279 21.71 -13.17 5.88
N ARG A 280 22.58 -13.20 6.90
CA ARG A 280 22.15 -13.47 8.29
C ARG A 280 21.38 -12.31 8.93
N GLN A 281 21.79 -11.07 8.64
CA GLN A 281 21.05 -9.89 9.07
C GLN A 281 19.65 -9.84 8.43
N GLU A 282 19.54 -10.20 7.15
CA GLU A 282 18.25 -10.35 6.45
C GLU A 282 17.42 -11.48 7.06
N GLN A 283 18.01 -12.62 7.37
CA GLN A 283 17.29 -13.72 8.04
C GLN A 283 16.76 -13.30 9.43
N GLY A 284 17.56 -12.56 10.22
CA GLY A 284 17.13 -12.03 11.51
C GLY A 284 16.07 -10.93 11.37
N SER A 285 16.14 -10.12 10.31
CA SER A 285 15.17 -9.04 10.07
C SER A 285 13.79 -9.58 9.70
N LEU A 286 13.68 -10.77 9.09
CA LEU A 286 12.38 -11.39 8.78
C LEU A 286 11.46 -11.60 10.00
N GLN A 287 12.03 -11.85 11.18
CA GLN A 287 11.21 -12.04 12.39
C GLN A 287 10.70 -10.70 12.97
N THR A 288 11.40 -9.60 12.67
CA THR A 288 11.03 -8.25 13.10
C THR A 288 10.28 -7.47 12.01
N SER A 289 10.35 -7.91 10.74
CA SER A 289 9.73 -7.25 9.58
C SER A 289 8.23 -7.09 9.75
N THR A 290 7.54 -8.08 10.34
CA THR A 290 6.10 -8.03 10.59
C THR A 290 5.69 -6.81 11.41
N TYR A 291 6.51 -6.37 12.38
CA TYR A 291 6.23 -5.14 13.14
C TYR A 291 6.38 -3.88 12.29
N PHE A 292 7.35 -3.85 11.38
CA PHE A 292 7.54 -2.75 10.45
C PHE A 292 6.43 -2.69 9.41
N ASP A 293 5.91 -3.82 8.95
CA ASP A 293 4.75 -3.88 8.06
C ASP A 293 3.49 -3.33 8.74
N TRP A 294 3.23 -3.73 9.99
CA TRP A 294 2.11 -3.17 10.76
C TRP A 294 2.28 -1.67 11.02
N LEU A 295 3.50 -1.23 11.30
CA LEU A 295 3.81 0.19 11.43
C LEU A 295 3.56 0.94 10.13
N ARG A 296 3.95 0.39 8.98
CA ARG A 296 3.68 0.97 7.66
C ARG A 296 2.18 1.08 7.42
N MET A 297 1.42 0.02 7.67
CA MET A 297 -0.04 0.05 7.54
C MET A 297 -0.66 1.12 8.45
N ALA A 298 -0.16 1.26 9.69
CA ALA A 298 -0.63 2.31 10.59
C ALA A 298 -0.26 3.71 10.09
N ARG A 299 0.94 3.91 9.56
CA ARG A 299 1.38 5.18 8.95
C ARG A 299 0.58 5.53 7.70
N GLN A 300 0.30 4.54 6.87
CA GLN A 300 -0.56 4.66 5.69
C GLN A 300 -1.95 5.18 6.10
N LYS A 301 -2.59 4.51 7.07
CA LYS A 301 -3.90 4.93 7.58
C LYS A 301 -3.86 6.27 8.33
N GLN A 302 -2.77 6.58 9.01
CA GLN A 302 -2.58 7.87 9.65
C GLN A 302 -2.48 8.98 8.59
N GLY A 303 -1.71 8.78 7.52
CA GLY A 303 -1.54 9.74 6.45
C GLY A 303 -2.84 9.97 5.66
N GLU A 304 -3.59 8.91 5.34
CA GLU A 304 -4.93 9.02 4.74
C GLU A 304 -5.86 9.92 5.58
N LYS A 305 -5.88 9.73 6.91
CA LYS A 305 -6.70 10.57 7.82
C LYS A 305 -6.19 12.00 7.88
N GLN A 306 -4.87 12.20 7.98
CA GLN A 306 -4.28 13.53 8.00
C GLN A 306 -4.56 14.29 6.70
N LEU A 307 -4.47 13.62 5.56
CA LEU A 307 -4.79 14.18 4.26
C LEU A 307 -6.27 14.60 4.21
N ALA A 308 -7.19 13.75 4.64
CA ALA A 308 -8.61 14.10 4.71
C ALA A 308 -8.89 15.31 5.64
N LEU A 309 -8.15 15.47 6.74
CA LEU A 309 -8.24 16.65 7.61
C LEU A 309 -7.69 17.91 6.94
N ILE A 310 -6.62 17.79 6.16
CA ILE A 310 -6.04 18.90 5.40
C ILE A 310 -7.05 19.34 4.31
N GLU A 311 -7.59 18.41 3.53
CA GLU A 311 -8.61 18.69 2.52
C GLU A 311 -9.84 19.40 3.13
N GLN A 312 -10.23 19.02 4.35
CA GLN A 312 -11.38 19.60 5.04
C GLN A 312 -11.13 20.99 5.68
N PHE A 313 -10.00 21.18 6.36
CA PHE A 313 -9.77 22.36 7.21
C PHE A 313 -8.73 23.35 6.66
N TYR A 314 -7.96 22.97 5.64
CA TYR A 314 -6.87 23.78 5.10
C TYR A 314 -7.34 24.67 3.93
N THR A 315 -7.97 25.79 4.27
CA THR A 315 -8.59 26.71 3.28
C THR A 315 -7.79 27.98 3.01
N TYR A 316 -6.69 28.22 3.73
CA TYR A 316 -5.93 29.46 3.62
C TYR A 316 -4.86 29.39 2.51
N GLN A 317 -4.58 30.54 1.88
CA GLN A 317 -3.53 30.66 0.86
C GLN A 317 -2.15 30.58 1.52
N LYS A 318 -1.24 29.80 0.93
CA LYS A 318 0.14 29.68 1.43
C LYS A 318 1.13 29.49 0.29
N VAL A 319 2.26 30.18 0.33
CA VAL A 319 3.38 29.95 -0.57
C VAL A 319 4.37 29.01 0.09
N VAL A 320 4.65 27.87 -0.56
CA VAL A 320 5.66 26.90 -0.13
C VAL A 320 6.86 27.02 -1.05
N ARG A 321 8.04 27.23 -0.46
CA ARG A 321 9.31 27.18 -1.17
C ARG A 321 9.82 25.74 -1.16
N ILE A 322 9.85 25.12 -2.33
CA ILE A 322 10.46 23.80 -2.55
C ILE A 322 11.85 24.06 -3.13
N THR A 323 12.87 23.56 -2.44
CA THR A 323 14.23 23.57 -2.96
C THR A 323 14.48 22.20 -3.56
N ASP A 324 14.80 22.14 -4.85
CA ASP A 324 15.26 20.90 -5.48
C ASP A 324 16.69 20.57 -5.02
N ASP A 325 17.13 19.31 -5.14
CA ASP A 325 18.50 18.85 -4.78
C ASP A 325 19.60 19.65 -5.53
N ARG A 326 19.20 20.33 -6.62
CA ARG A 326 20.04 21.22 -7.44
C ARG A 326 20.07 22.69 -6.94
N GLY A 327 19.44 22.99 -5.81
CA GLY A 327 19.47 24.32 -5.17
C GLY A 327 18.60 25.39 -5.83
N GLN A 328 17.82 25.05 -6.87
CA GLN A 328 16.84 25.96 -7.44
C GLN A 328 15.58 25.98 -6.54
N ALA A 329 15.17 27.19 -6.15
CA ALA A 329 14.00 27.39 -5.31
C ALA A 329 12.76 27.61 -6.18
N ASN A 330 11.86 26.63 -6.19
CA ASN A 330 10.54 26.72 -6.78
C ASN A 330 9.53 27.17 -5.73
N TYR A 331 8.74 28.19 -6.05
CA TYR A 331 7.67 28.67 -5.17
C TYR A 331 6.35 28.14 -5.69
N ILE A 332 5.66 27.34 -4.89
CA ILE A 332 4.33 26.82 -5.19
C ILE A 332 3.32 27.53 -4.30
N THR A 333 2.35 28.20 -4.89
CA THR A 333 1.23 28.82 -4.17
C THR A 333 0.10 27.80 -4.04
N LEU A 334 -0.33 27.56 -2.80
CA LEU A 334 -1.44 26.69 -2.43
C LEU A 334 -2.70 27.54 -2.17
N ASN A 335 -3.86 27.02 -2.55
CA ASN A 335 -5.19 27.64 -2.37
C ASN A 335 -5.28 29.06 -2.94
N ASP A 336 -4.83 29.24 -4.17
CA ASP A 336 -5.01 30.49 -4.90
C ASP A 336 -6.48 30.60 -5.38
N PRO A 337 -7.18 31.71 -5.08
CA PRO A 337 -8.56 31.92 -5.53
C PRO A 337 -8.71 31.93 -7.06
N ASP A 338 -7.67 32.33 -7.79
CA ASP A 338 -7.71 32.49 -9.25
C ASP A 338 -7.37 31.19 -10.02
N LEU A 339 -6.74 30.21 -9.35
CA LEU A 339 -6.34 28.93 -9.93
C LEU A 339 -7.09 27.77 -9.24
N PRO A 340 -8.15 27.22 -9.85
CA PRO A 340 -8.93 26.10 -9.30
C PRO A 340 -8.08 24.86 -9.00
N GLU A 341 -7.03 24.61 -9.79
CA GLU A 341 -6.12 23.47 -9.63
C GLU A 341 -5.25 23.56 -8.36
N SER A 342 -5.04 24.76 -7.84
CA SER A 342 -4.25 24.99 -6.62
C SER A 342 -5.08 24.78 -5.32
N GLN A 343 -6.39 24.58 -5.44
CA GLN A 343 -7.31 24.47 -4.31
C GLN A 343 -7.31 23.05 -3.76
N ILE A 344 -6.69 22.87 -2.60
CA ILE A 344 -6.57 21.58 -1.90
C ILE A 344 -7.94 21.06 -1.46
N ALA A 345 -8.87 21.96 -1.11
CA ALA A 345 -10.23 21.56 -0.70
C ALA A 345 -11.06 20.93 -1.84
N ARG A 346 -10.67 21.16 -3.10
CA ARG A 346 -11.38 20.64 -4.28
C ARG A 346 -10.72 19.40 -4.88
N SER A 347 -9.43 19.19 -4.62
CA SER A 347 -8.72 18.01 -5.08
C SER A 347 -8.78 16.91 -4.03
N ARG A 348 -8.85 15.66 -4.48
CA ARG A 348 -8.70 14.49 -3.62
C ARG A 348 -7.44 13.78 -4.02
N ALA A 349 -6.52 13.63 -3.08
CA ALA A 349 -5.29 12.90 -3.31
C ALA A 349 -5.35 11.52 -2.66
N ASP A 350 -4.69 10.54 -3.29
CA ASP A 350 -4.43 9.26 -2.67
C ASP A 350 -3.10 9.34 -1.93
N PHE A 351 -3.12 9.11 -0.62
CA PHE A 351 -1.90 8.94 0.15
C PHE A 351 -1.44 7.49 0.00
N ILE A 352 -0.23 7.23 -0.48
CA ILE A 352 0.34 5.88 -0.58
C ILE A 352 1.79 5.94 -0.09
N ILE A 353 2.11 5.12 0.92
CA ILE A 353 3.48 4.89 1.36
C ILE A 353 4.01 3.71 0.56
N ASP A 354 4.90 4.00 -0.39
CA ASP A 354 5.65 2.97 -1.09
C ASP A 354 6.87 2.51 -0.25
N GLU A 355 7.24 1.24 -0.39
CA GLU A 355 8.52 0.72 0.09
C GLU A 355 9.63 1.14 -0.88
N SER A 356 9.89 2.44 -0.98
CA SER A 356 11.24 2.82 -1.36
C SER A 356 12.13 2.59 -0.14
N ALA A 357 12.69 1.39 -0.05
CA ALA A 357 13.95 1.19 0.64
C ALA A 357 15.01 1.97 -0.15
N TYR A 358 14.97 3.30 -0.10
CA TYR A 358 16.08 4.13 -0.55
C TYR A 358 17.22 4.02 0.48
N SER A 359 17.59 2.78 0.81
CA SER A 359 18.74 2.45 1.62
C SER A 359 19.93 2.31 0.69
N ALA A 360 21.13 2.62 1.19
CA ALA A 360 22.36 2.39 0.46
C ALA A 360 22.47 0.95 -0.07
N SER A 361 21.90 -0.02 0.64
CA SER A 361 21.86 -1.43 0.27
C SER A 361 21.03 -1.72 -0.98
N TYR A 362 19.87 -1.07 -1.15
CA TYR A 362 19.07 -1.25 -2.38
C TYR A 362 19.80 -0.66 -3.60
N ARG A 363 20.38 0.54 -3.46
CA ARG A 363 21.20 1.15 -4.54
C ARG A 363 22.40 0.28 -4.89
N GLN A 364 23.10 -0.28 -3.90
CA GLN A 364 24.17 -1.24 -4.12
C GLN A 364 23.68 -2.49 -4.86
N SER A 365 22.56 -3.08 -4.43
CA SER A 365 22.00 -4.27 -5.09
C SER A 365 21.58 -4.00 -6.54
N MET A 366 21.05 -2.80 -6.82
CA MET A 366 20.69 -2.37 -8.17
C MET A 366 21.93 -2.16 -9.03
N VAL A 367 22.99 -1.53 -8.51
CA VAL A 367 24.26 -1.36 -9.22
C VAL A 367 24.92 -2.71 -9.50
N GLU A 368 24.88 -3.66 -8.56
CA GLU A 368 25.38 -5.02 -8.76
C GLU A 368 24.57 -5.77 -9.83
N THR A 369 23.23 -5.69 -9.77
CA THR A 369 22.35 -6.34 -10.74
C THR A 369 22.50 -5.74 -12.14
N LEU A 370 22.54 -4.42 -12.25
CA LEU A 370 22.80 -3.71 -13.50
C LEU A 370 24.21 -4.00 -14.03
N GLY A 371 25.21 -4.10 -13.16
CA GLY A 371 26.56 -4.51 -13.53
C GLY A 371 26.63 -5.90 -14.16
N LEU A 372 25.89 -6.88 -13.60
CA LEU A 372 25.78 -8.23 -14.16
C LEU A 372 25.04 -8.24 -15.51
N VAL A 373 24.02 -7.40 -15.66
CA VAL A 373 23.28 -7.24 -16.92
C VAL A 373 24.18 -6.58 -17.99
N LEU A 374 24.92 -5.53 -17.63
CA LEU A 374 25.87 -4.86 -18.52
C LEU A 374 26.97 -5.80 -19.02
N GLN A 375 27.45 -6.73 -18.19
CA GLN A 375 28.44 -7.74 -18.59
C GLN A 375 27.89 -8.76 -19.62
N ARG A 376 26.57 -8.94 -19.69
CA ARG A 376 25.91 -9.89 -20.60
C ARG A 376 25.33 -9.23 -21.85
N LEU A 377 25.22 -7.91 -21.87
CA LEU A 377 24.70 -7.17 -23.00
C LEU A 377 25.77 -6.91 -24.08
N PRO A 378 25.37 -6.81 -25.36
CA PRO A 378 26.23 -6.27 -26.40
C PRO A 378 26.72 -4.85 -26.06
N PRO A 379 27.94 -4.48 -26.48
CA PRO A 379 28.60 -3.21 -26.11
C PRO A 379 27.78 -1.97 -26.48
N ASP A 380 26.99 -2.02 -27.56
CA ASP A 380 26.16 -0.90 -28.02
C ASP A 380 24.98 -0.63 -27.07
N LEU A 381 24.36 -1.68 -26.52
CA LEU A 381 23.26 -1.53 -25.55
C LEU A 381 23.80 -1.22 -24.14
N ALA A 382 24.97 -1.76 -23.80
CA ALA A 382 25.64 -1.45 -22.55
C ALA A 382 26.03 0.03 -22.47
N ALA A 383 26.44 0.64 -23.58
CA ALA A 383 26.79 2.05 -23.66
C ALA A 383 25.60 2.98 -23.34
N VAL A 384 24.38 2.61 -23.73
CA VAL A 384 23.16 3.38 -23.45
C VAL A 384 22.77 3.31 -21.96
N LEU A 385 23.00 2.18 -21.30
CA LEU A 385 22.62 1.94 -19.91
C LEU A 385 23.70 2.40 -18.89
N LEU A 386 24.95 2.56 -19.33
CA LEU A 386 26.06 2.98 -18.48
C LEU A 386 25.85 4.35 -17.79
N PRO A 387 25.34 5.41 -18.46
CA PRO A 387 25.03 6.68 -17.80
C PRO A 387 23.97 6.54 -16.71
N MET A 388 22.94 5.71 -16.93
CA MET A 388 21.88 5.46 -15.95
C MET A 388 22.42 4.73 -14.71
N MET A 389 23.33 3.77 -14.88
CA MET A 389 23.99 3.11 -13.75
C MET A 389 24.82 4.10 -12.93
N ILE A 390 25.54 5.01 -13.58
CA ILE A 390 26.38 6.03 -12.93
C ILE A 390 25.55 7.05 -12.16
N GLU A 391 24.36 7.41 -12.65
CA GLU A 391 23.41 8.26 -11.91
C GLU A 391 22.94 7.63 -10.59
N MET A 392 22.89 6.30 -10.52
CA MET A 392 22.53 5.57 -9.29
C MET A 392 23.69 5.44 -8.29
N MET A 393 24.95 5.67 -8.70
CA MET A 393 26.12 5.54 -7.83
C MET A 393 26.45 6.85 -7.08
N ASP A 394 26.85 6.75 -5.81
CA ASP A 394 27.37 7.89 -5.03
C ASP A 394 28.84 8.14 -5.36
N ILE A 395 29.10 8.80 -6.50
CA ILE A 395 30.43 9.24 -6.94
C ILE A 395 30.51 10.78 -6.98
N PRO A 396 31.65 11.38 -6.59
CA PRO A 396 31.84 12.82 -6.75
C PRO A 396 31.80 13.20 -8.24
N ASN A 397 31.21 14.36 -8.56
CA ASN A 397 31.00 14.88 -9.91
C ASN A 397 30.16 13.98 -10.84
N ARG A 398 29.19 13.22 -10.30
CA ARG A 398 28.30 12.33 -11.08
C ARG A 398 27.67 13.03 -12.30
N ASP A 399 27.19 14.27 -12.13
CA ASP A 399 26.45 14.98 -13.16
C ASP A 399 27.36 15.39 -14.34
N GLU A 400 28.63 15.69 -14.06
CA GLU A 400 29.63 15.98 -15.10
C GLU A 400 30.01 14.72 -15.88
N ILE A 401 30.17 13.59 -15.18
CA ILE A 401 30.51 12.30 -15.78
C ILE A 401 29.37 11.83 -16.70
N VAL A 402 28.12 11.94 -16.24
CA VAL A 402 26.94 11.57 -17.02
C VAL A 402 26.79 12.48 -18.24
N LYS A 403 26.97 13.79 -18.09
CA LYS A 403 26.95 14.75 -19.21
C LYS A 403 28.03 14.44 -20.24
N GLN A 404 29.26 14.16 -19.81
CA GLN A 404 30.35 13.80 -20.72
C GLN A 404 30.09 12.48 -21.44
N LEU A 405 29.54 11.47 -20.75
CA LEU A 405 29.19 10.18 -21.36
C LEU A 405 28.03 10.30 -22.35
N ARG A 406 26.96 11.03 -22.00
CA ARG A 406 25.83 11.31 -22.90
C ARG A 406 26.26 12.08 -24.15
N THR A 407 27.14 13.08 -23.98
CA THR A 407 27.71 13.86 -25.09
C THR A 407 28.56 12.99 -26.03
N LYS A 408 29.36 12.06 -25.48
CA LYS A 408 30.16 11.12 -26.29
C LYS A 408 29.31 10.06 -27.01
N LEU A 409 28.14 9.72 -26.46
CA LEU A 409 27.23 8.71 -27.00
C LEU A 409 26.14 9.29 -27.92
N GLY A 410 26.05 10.62 -28.05
CA GLY A 410 25.08 11.28 -28.92
C GLY A 410 23.63 11.18 -28.44
N ILE A 411 23.40 10.89 -27.15
CA ILE A 411 22.06 10.83 -26.55
C ILE A 411 21.74 12.22 -25.98
N PRO A 412 20.67 12.90 -26.43
CA PRO A 412 20.29 14.21 -25.90
C PRO A 412 19.87 14.13 -24.42
N ASP A 413 20.24 15.16 -23.65
CA ASP A 413 19.93 15.30 -22.22
C ASP A 413 18.43 15.69 -22.08
N PRO A 414 17.61 14.99 -21.28
CA PRO A 414 16.18 15.30 -21.16
C PRO A 414 15.89 16.65 -20.47
N ASP A 415 16.86 17.23 -19.76
CA ASP A 415 16.71 18.46 -18.96
C ASP A 415 17.41 19.71 -19.57
N SER A 416 18.04 19.60 -20.75
CA SER A 416 18.57 20.80 -21.42
C SER A 416 17.45 21.51 -22.17
N ASP A 417 17.07 22.71 -21.72
CA ASP A 417 16.25 23.63 -22.53
C ASP A 417 16.87 23.71 -23.93
N PRO A 418 16.08 23.43 -24.99
CA PRO A 418 16.63 23.30 -26.33
C PRO A 418 17.24 24.64 -26.75
N THR A 419 18.51 24.61 -27.14
CA THR A 419 19.17 25.80 -27.69
C THR A 419 18.38 26.31 -28.90
N PRO A 420 18.29 27.64 -29.12
CA PRO A 420 17.52 28.22 -30.22
C PRO A 420 17.86 27.63 -31.61
N GLU A 421 19.09 27.17 -31.79
CA GLU A 421 19.55 26.51 -33.02
C GLU A 421 18.97 25.09 -33.22
N GLN A 422 18.75 24.31 -32.16
CA GLN A 422 18.17 22.97 -32.26
C GLN A 422 16.67 23.02 -32.56
N VAL A 423 15.96 24.02 -32.02
CA VAL A 423 14.54 24.28 -32.35
C VAL A 423 14.39 24.73 -33.80
N ALA A 424 15.33 25.54 -34.30
CA ALA A 424 15.34 25.96 -35.70
C ALA A 424 15.63 24.79 -36.65
N ALA A 425 16.58 23.92 -36.32
CA ALA A 425 16.88 22.72 -37.09
C ALA A 425 15.72 21.71 -37.08
N GLN A 426 15.04 21.51 -35.94
CA GLN A 426 13.84 20.67 -35.86
C GLN A 426 12.68 21.25 -36.68
N ARG A 427 12.43 22.57 -36.63
CA ARG A 427 11.42 23.21 -37.48
C ARG A 427 11.75 23.08 -38.96
N ALA A 428 13.02 23.26 -39.34
CA ALA A 428 13.45 23.10 -40.73
C ALA A 428 13.21 21.65 -41.21
N ASN A 429 13.56 20.65 -40.41
CA ASN A 429 13.31 19.24 -40.75
C ASN A 429 11.81 18.90 -40.77
N GLN A 430 11.00 19.47 -39.87
CA GLN A 430 9.55 19.29 -39.87
C GLN A 430 8.89 19.91 -41.10
N LEU A 431 9.30 21.13 -41.49
CA LEU A 431 8.80 21.77 -42.71
C LEU A 431 9.20 20.99 -43.97
N GLN A 432 10.41 20.43 -43.98
CA GLN A 432 10.89 19.63 -45.10
C GLN A 432 10.19 18.27 -45.21
N GLN A 433 9.86 17.65 -44.07
CA GLN A 433 9.02 16.45 -44.02
C GLN A 433 7.58 16.74 -44.44
N GLN A 434 6.99 17.85 -43.98
CA GLN A 434 5.64 18.26 -44.39
C GLN A 434 5.57 18.51 -45.90
N HIS A 435 6.56 19.20 -46.48
CA HIS A 435 6.63 19.40 -47.93
C HIS A 435 6.82 18.09 -48.71
N ALA A 436 7.59 17.13 -48.19
CA ALA A 436 7.75 15.83 -48.81
C ALA A 436 6.46 15.00 -48.75
N GLU A 437 5.72 15.05 -47.64
CA GLU A 437 4.42 14.40 -47.48
C GLU A 437 3.36 15.01 -48.40
N GLU A 438 3.30 16.35 -48.51
CA GLU A 438 2.37 17.05 -49.41
C GLU A 438 2.63 16.70 -50.88
N MET A 439 3.90 16.64 -51.28
CA MET A 439 4.29 16.25 -52.65
C MET A 439 3.96 14.78 -52.94
N MET A 440 4.09 13.90 -51.94
CA MET A 440 3.70 12.49 -52.05
C MET A 440 2.17 12.33 -52.12
N GLN A 441 1.40 13.17 -51.43
CA GLN A 441 -0.07 13.15 -51.51
C GLN A 441 -0.57 13.67 -52.86
N LEU A 442 0.03 14.72 -53.42
CA LEU A 442 -0.32 15.24 -54.75
C LEU A 442 -0.03 14.20 -55.85
N THR A 443 1.13 13.55 -55.80
CA THR A 443 1.47 12.48 -56.76
C THR A 443 0.56 11.25 -56.62
N GLN A 444 0.14 10.89 -55.40
CA GLN A 444 -0.89 9.86 -55.20
C GLN A 444 -2.27 10.28 -55.73
N ALA A 445 -2.66 11.54 -55.59
CA ALA A 445 -3.93 12.06 -56.10
C ALA A 445 -3.97 12.05 -57.64
N GLU A 446 -2.88 12.46 -58.30
CA GLU A 446 -2.76 12.37 -59.77
C GLU A 446 -2.78 10.92 -60.27
N ALA A 447 -2.12 10.00 -59.55
CA ALA A 447 -2.16 8.58 -59.89
C ALA A 447 -3.57 8.00 -59.76
N ARG A 448 -4.33 8.36 -58.72
CA ARG A 448 -5.73 7.95 -58.54
C ARG A 448 -6.64 8.48 -59.64
N ALA A 449 -6.51 9.77 -59.99
CA ALA A 449 -7.29 10.37 -61.08
C ALA A 449 -7.01 9.69 -62.44
N ARG A 450 -5.76 9.28 -62.68
CA ARG A 450 -5.39 8.54 -63.90
C ARG A 450 -5.96 7.13 -63.94
N VAL A 451 -6.03 6.43 -62.80
CA VAL A 451 -6.66 5.12 -62.68
C VAL A 451 -8.17 5.20 -62.89
N GLU A 452 -8.85 6.21 -62.32
CA GLU A 452 -10.28 6.43 -62.55
C GLU A 452 -10.61 6.75 -64.01
N GLY A 453 -9.79 7.57 -64.67
CA GLY A 453 -9.92 7.84 -66.11
C GLY A 453 -9.83 6.57 -66.98
N LEU A 454 -8.89 5.69 -66.67
CA LEU A 454 -8.74 4.39 -67.36
C LEU A 454 -9.88 3.41 -67.06
N GLN A 455 -10.46 3.45 -65.86
CA GLN A 455 -11.63 2.64 -65.51
C GLN A 455 -12.89 3.10 -66.24
N MET A 456 -13.08 4.42 -66.37
CA MET A 456 -14.19 5.02 -67.14
C MET A 456 -14.08 4.67 -68.64
N GLU A 457 -12.88 4.69 -69.22
CA GLU A 457 -12.67 4.28 -70.62
C GLU A 457 -12.99 2.79 -70.83
N ASN A 458 -12.61 1.92 -69.89
CA ASN A 458 -12.96 0.50 -69.92
C ASN A 458 -14.48 0.27 -69.76
N ALA A 459 -15.16 1.05 -68.93
CA ALA A 459 -16.62 0.99 -68.79
C ALA A 459 -17.32 1.38 -70.11
N LEU A 460 -16.84 2.42 -70.80
CA LEU A 460 -17.38 2.82 -72.11
C LEU A 460 -17.17 1.73 -73.18
N LYS A 461 -16.00 1.08 -73.22
CA LYS A 461 -15.76 -0.05 -74.13
C LYS A 461 -16.65 -1.25 -73.83
N ARG A 462 -16.97 -1.51 -72.56
CA ARG A 462 -17.94 -2.56 -72.15
C ARG A 462 -19.38 -2.23 -72.56
N VAL A 463 -19.79 -0.96 -72.49
CA VAL A 463 -21.12 -0.53 -72.95
C VAL A 463 -21.22 -0.59 -74.47
N GLN A 464 -20.18 -0.20 -75.21
CA GLN A 464 -20.15 -0.32 -76.67
C GLN A 464 -20.20 -1.78 -77.14
N THR A 465 -19.47 -2.69 -76.49
CA THR A 465 -19.53 -4.12 -76.80
C THR A 465 -20.86 -4.76 -76.39
N ALA A 466 -21.52 -4.29 -75.33
CA ALA A 466 -22.88 -4.69 -75.01
C ALA A 466 -23.90 -4.21 -76.06
N GLY A 467 -23.75 -2.97 -76.56
CA GLY A 467 -24.57 -2.42 -77.66
C GLY A 467 -24.45 -3.23 -78.95
N GLN A 468 -23.23 -3.61 -79.33
CA GLN A 468 -22.97 -4.47 -80.50
C GLN A 468 -23.57 -5.88 -80.32
N ARG A 469 -23.55 -6.44 -79.10
CA ARG A 469 -24.19 -7.74 -78.82
C ARG A 469 -25.71 -7.66 -78.90
N ILE A 470 -26.33 -6.58 -78.41
CA ILE A 470 -27.78 -6.38 -78.50
C ILE A 470 -28.21 -6.15 -79.95
N GLU A 471 -27.43 -5.41 -80.75
CA GLU A 471 -27.69 -5.22 -82.18
C GLU A 471 -27.54 -6.53 -82.97
N ALA A 472 -26.51 -7.34 -82.68
CA ALA A 472 -26.34 -8.67 -83.26
C ALA A 472 -27.49 -9.61 -82.88
N MET A 473 -27.96 -9.56 -81.63
CA MET A 473 -29.09 -10.34 -81.14
C MET A 473 -30.41 -9.90 -81.80
N GLY A 474 -30.60 -8.60 -82.05
CA GLY A 474 -31.75 -8.08 -82.80
C GLY A 474 -31.77 -8.57 -84.26
N LYS A 475 -30.62 -8.55 -84.95
CA LYS A 475 -30.49 -9.08 -86.32
C LYS A 475 -30.74 -10.59 -86.37
N ALA A 476 -30.27 -11.35 -85.38
CA ALA A 476 -30.51 -12.79 -85.27
C ALA A 476 -32.00 -13.12 -85.07
N VAL A 477 -32.73 -12.36 -84.25
CA VAL A 477 -34.18 -12.55 -84.05
C VAL A 477 -34.97 -12.24 -85.32
N THR A 478 -34.59 -11.18 -86.07
CA THR A 478 -35.24 -10.88 -87.36
C THR A 478 -34.94 -11.94 -88.42
N ALA A 479 -33.73 -12.48 -88.46
CA ALA A 479 -33.37 -13.58 -89.35
C ALA A 479 -34.15 -14.87 -89.00
N ALA A 480 -34.27 -15.19 -87.72
CA ALA A 480 -35.07 -16.32 -87.24
C ALA A 480 -36.57 -16.18 -87.58
N ALA A 481 -37.12 -14.96 -87.52
CA ALA A 481 -38.51 -14.69 -87.91
C ALA A 481 -38.76 -14.86 -89.43
N VAL A 482 -37.77 -14.55 -90.28
CA VAL A 482 -37.84 -14.78 -91.73
C VAL A 482 -37.74 -16.28 -92.05
N ILE A 483 -36.83 -17.01 -91.39
CA ILE A 483 -36.69 -18.47 -91.55
C ILE A 483 -37.97 -19.20 -91.09
N SER A 484 -38.61 -18.73 -90.03
CA SER A 484 -39.87 -19.31 -89.52
C SER A 484 -41.07 -19.12 -90.48
N ASN A 485 -41.08 -18.09 -91.32
CA ASN A 485 -42.20 -17.78 -92.22
C ASN A 485 -41.99 -18.30 -93.66
N GLN A 486 -40.78 -18.71 -94.03
CA GLN A 486 -40.46 -19.33 -95.32
C GLN A 486 -39.48 -20.50 -95.14
N PRO A 487 -39.98 -21.73 -94.89
CA PRO A 487 -39.13 -22.87 -94.50
C PRO A 487 -38.18 -23.38 -95.60
N GLY A 488 -38.25 -22.87 -96.83
CA GLY A 488 -37.32 -23.19 -97.92
C GLY A 488 -35.99 -22.40 -97.89
N VAL A 489 -35.86 -21.39 -97.03
CA VAL A 489 -34.67 -20.49 -96.97
C VAL A 489 -33.62 -20.96 -95.94
N ALA A 490 -33.98 -21.88 -95.05
CA ALA A 490 -33.10 -22.44 -94.02
C ALA A 490 -31.74 -22.97 -94.56
N PRO A 491 -31.69 -23.84 -95.59
CA PRO A 491 -30.40 -24.38 -96.06
C PRO A 491 -29.50 -23.34 -96.75
N ALA A 492 -30.05 -22.25 -97.27
CA ALA A 492 -29.26 -21.16 -97.84
C ALA A 492 -28.69 -20.24 -96.75
N ALA A 493 -29.43 -20.02 -95.66
CA ALA A 493 -28.96 -19.27 -94.50
C ALA A 493 -27.81 -20.00 -93.77
N ASP A 494 -27.88 -21.32 -93.66
CA ASP A 494 -26.83 -22.15 -93.05
C ASP A 494 -25.53 -22.12 -93.87
N GLN A 495 -25.61 -22.13 -95.21
CA GLN A 495 -24.43 -21.96 -96.08
C GLN A 495 -23.79 -20.57 -95.96
N MET A 496 -24.59 -19.51 -95.82
CA MET A 496 -24.05 -18.16 -95.63
C MET A 496 -23.38 -17.97 -94.26
N LEU A 497 -23.87 -18.65 -93.21
CA LEU A 497 -23.24 -18.63 -91.89
C LEU A 497 -21.92 -19.42 -91.88
N ALA A 498 -21.83 -20.52 -92.62
CA ALA A 498 -20.59 -21.28 -92.80
C ALA A 498 -19.54 -20.49 -93.59
N GLU A 499 -19.91 -19.76 -94.65
CA GLU A 499 -18.99 -18.88 -95.39
C GLU A 499 -18.54 -17.65 -94.58
N ALA A 500 -19.36 -17.19 -93.63
CA ALA A 500 -19.03 -16.11 -92.70
C ALA A 500 -18.09 -16.54 -91.55
N GLY A 501 -17.60 -17.79 -91.56
CA GLY A 501 -16.58 -18.27 -90.63
C GLY A 501 -17.11 -18.61 -89.23
N PHE A 502 -18.41 -18.84 -89.07
CA PHE A 502 -18.98 -19.39 -87.85
C PHE A 502 -18.87 -20.92 -87.87
N GLU A 503 -17.95 -21.48 -87.08
CA GLU A 503 -17.85 -22.93 -86.88
C GLU A 503 -18.89 -23.42 -85.85
N GLU A 504 -19.73 -24.37 -86.26
CA GLU A 504 -20.65 -25.09 -85.38
C GLU A 504 -19.87 -26.02 -84.44
N SER A 505 -20.14 -25.95 -83.13
CA SER A 505 -19.65 -26.94 -82.16
C SER A 505 -20.78 -27.88 -81.76
N PRO A 506 -20.63 -29.22 -81.94
CA PRO A 506 -21.69 -30.18 -81.67
C PRO A 506 -21.92 -30.35 -80.16
N ALA A 507 -23.19 -30.45 -79.79
CA ALA A 507 -23.63 -30.62 -78.40
C ALA A 507 -23.01 -31.87 -77.74
N ALA A 508 -22.30 -31.66 -76.64
CA ALA A 508 -21.99 -32.68 -75.65
C ALA A 508 -22.54 -32.23 -74.28
N VAL A 509 -23.29 -33.14 -73.67
CA VAL A 509 -23.98 -33.05 -72.39
C VAL A 509 -23.00 -32.74 -71.25
N GLN A 510 -23.30 -31.71 -70.44
CA GLN A 510 -22.89 -31.63 -69.04
C GLN A 510 -23.91 -30.77 -68.26
N ALA A 511 -24.63 -31.42 -67.33
CA ALA A 511 -25.59 -30.79 -66.43
C ALA A 511 -24.87 -29.91 -65.38
N PRO A 512 -25.57 -28.92 -64.78
CA PRO A 512 -24.92 -27.80 -64.10
C PRO A 512 -24.36 -28.21 -62.74
N ASP A 513 -23.05 -28.04 -62.57
CA ASP A 513 -22.39 -28.19 -61.28
C ASP A 513 -22.70 -26.97 -60.41
N MET A 514 -23.40 -27.25 -59.31
CA MET A 514 -23.73 -26.33 -58.24
C MET A 514 -22.49 -26.09 -57.36
N LEU A 515 -22.37 -24.84 -56.90
CA LEU A 515 -21.42 -24.32 -55.93
C LEU A 515 -20.95 -25.35 -54.86
N PRO A 516 -19.63 -25.48 -54.62
CA PRO A 516 -19.15 -26.22 -53.46
C PRO A 516 -19.51 -25.47 -52.15
N PRO A 517 -19.82 -26.22 -51.07
CA PRO A 517 -20.58 -25.72 -49.94
C PRO A 517 -19.77 -24.82 -49.01
N ALA A 518 -20.46 -23.81 -48.49
CA ALA A 518 -20.10 -23.13 -47.27
C ALA A 518 -20.08 -24.12 -46.10
N ALA A 519 -19.07 -23.99 -45.24
CA ALA A 519 -18.92 -24.77 -44.02
C ALA A 519 -20.15 -24.56 -43.09
N PRO A 520 -20.68 -25.63 -42.47
CA PRO A 520 -21.89 -25.54 -41.66
C PRO A 520 -21.65 -24.89 -40.30
N GLN A 521 -22.46 -23.87 -40.00
CA GLN A 521 -22.84 -23.51 -38.64
C GLN A 521 -23.72 -24.64 -38.06
N ALA A 522 -23.39 -25.11 -36.87
CA ALA A 522 -24.22 -25.99 -36.06
C ALA A 522 -24.56 -25.29 -34.74
N ASP A 523 -25.83 -25.35 -34.36
CA ASP A 523 -26.39 -24.94 -33.07
C ASP A 523 -27.55 -25.93 -32.77
N PRO A 524 -28.02 -26.20 -31.54
CA PRO A 524 -27.40 -26.34 -30.21
C PRO A 524 -27.67 -27.77 -29.61
N THR A 525 -27.28 -27.98 -28.34
CA THR A 525 -27.72 -29.01 -27.33
C THR A 525 -26.83 -30.26 -27.01
N GLN A 526 -26.06 -30.12 -25.90
CA GLN A 526 -25.72 -30.99 -24.72
C GLN A 526 -25.86 -32.55 -24.73
N PRO A 527 -25.25 -33.34 -23.78
CA PRO A 527 -24.37 -33.04 -22.61
C PRO A 527 -23.09 -33.94 -22.43
N GLN A 528 -22.26 -33.56 -21.44
CA GLN A 528 -21.13 -34.18 -20.65
C GLN A 528 -20.89 -35.73 -20.64
N PRO A 529 -19.74 -36.31 -20.15
CA PRO A 529 -18.83 -35.85 -19.05
C PRO A 529 -17.30 -36.17 -19.10
N GLY A 530 -16.52 -35.47 -18.26
CA GLY A 530 -15.25 -35.92 -17.61
C GLY A 530 -13.99 -35.95 -18.51
N VAL A 531 -12.74 -35.78 -18.06
CA VAL A 531 -12.05 -35.80 -16.76
C VAL A 531 -10.71 -35.08 -16.97
N ASN A 532 -10.28 -34.29 -15.98
CA ASN A 532 -8.94 -33.67 -15.85
C ASN A 532 -7.85 -34.76 -15.67
N PRO A 533 -6.59 -34.50 -16.05
CA PRO A 533 -5.70 -33.73 -15.17
C PRO A 533 -4.97 -32.56 -15.85
#